data_AF-A0A955G9U8-F1
#
_entry.id   AF-A0A955G9U8-F1
#
_cell.length_a   1.000
_cell.length_b   1.000
_cell.length_c   1.000
_cell.angle_alpha   90.00
_cell.angle_beta   90.00
_cell.angle_gamma   90.00
#
_symmetry.space_group_name_H-M   'P 1'
#
loop_
_entity.id
_entity.type
_entity.pdbx_description
1 polymer ?
#
loop_
_entity_poly.entity_id
_entity_poly.type
_entity_poly.pdbx_seq_one_letter_code
_entity_poly.pdbx_strand_id
1 'polypeptide(L)'
;MLSRFISLLAVDTSPLPNIDTSTRDPLQTILYFVFVVMGGVSLIVIMISGIKFMTAQGEPQALAKARLAIIYAAIGLAVAISASTILNFVVGRIG
;
A
#
# COMPACT_ATOMS: atom_id res chain seq x y z
N MET A 1 4.34 1.01 52.91
CA MET A 1 3.09 1.80 52.72
C MET A 1 3.15 2.76 51.52
N LEU A 2 4.29 3.38 51.19
CA LEU A 2 4.41 4.29 50.03
C LEU A 2 4.15 3.66 48.65
N SER A 3 4.54 2.40 48.42
CA SER A 3 4.38 1.76 47.10
C SER A 3 2.93 1.54 46.67
N ARG A 4 1.98 1.48 47.61
CA ARG A 4 0.54 1.35 47.28
C ARG A 4 -0.07 2.66 46.80
N PHE A 5 0.53 3.79 47.18
CA PHE A 5 0.04 5.12 46.80
C PHE A 5 0.42 5.47 45.35
N ILE A 6 1.61 5.05 44.91
CA ILE A 6 2.07 5.24 43.51
C ILE A 6 1.19 4.43 42.54
N SER A 7 0.79 3.22 42.92
CA SER A 7 -0.08 2.37 42.09
C SER A 7 -1.52 2.89 41.93
N LEU A 8 -1.97 3.83 42.78
CA LEU A 8 -3.29 4.47 42.67
C LEU A 8 -3.27 5.76 41.83
N LEU A 9 -2.08 6.31 41.59
CA LEU A 9 -1.85 7.45 40.68
C LEU A 9 -1.43 7.01 39.28
N ALA A 10 -0.88 5.81 39.16
CA ALA A 10 -0.69 5.16 37.87
C ALA A 10 -2.08 4.87 37.29
N VAL A 11 -2.51 5.71 36.35
CA VAL A 11 -3.63 5.39 35.46
C VAL A 11 -3.24 4.08 34.77
N ASP A 12 -3.85 2.99 35.21
CA ASP A 12 -3.66 1.67 34.64
C ASP A 12 -4.25 1.72 33.23
N THR A 13 -3.39 1.90 32.23
CA THR A 13 -3.77 1.91 30.80
C THR A 13 -3.80 0.51 30.20
N SER A 14 -3.46 -0.53 30.97
CA SER A 14 -3.62 -1.95 30.60
C SER A 14 -5.04 -2.35 30.15
N PRO A 15 -6.14 -1.72 30.63
CA PRO A 15 -7.51 -1.99 30.18
C PRO A 15 -7.89 -1.22 28.92
N LEU A 16 -7.06 -0.29 28.42
CA LEU A 16 -7.34 0.37 27.16
C LEU A 16 -7.17 -0.66 26.03
N PRO A 17 -8.12 -0.74 25.09
CA PRO A 17 -7.95 -1.52 23.87
C PRO A 17 -6.67 -1.06 23.18
N ASN A 18 -5.60 -1.82 23.34
CA ASN A 18 -4.39 -1.59 22.58
C ASN A 18 -4.72 -2.02 21.15
N ILE A 19 -4.72 -1.08 20.21
CA ILE A 19 -4.70 -1.39 18.78
C ILE A 19 -3.32 -1.95 18.42
N ASP A 20 -2.92 -3.02 19.11
CA ASP A 20 -1.82 -3.87 18.73
C ASP A 20 -2.23 -4.53 17.43
N THR A 21 -1.72 -3.96 16.35
CA THR A 21 -1.65 -4.51 14.97
C THR A 21 -1.20 -5.98 14.89
N SER A 22 -0.88 -6.64 16.01
CA SER A 22 -0.60 -8.07 16.14
C SER A 22 -1.85 -8.97 16.10
N THR A 23 -3.06 -8.46 16.36
CA THR A 23 -4.29 -9.27 16.25
C THR A 23 -4.79 -9.27 14.80
N ARG A 24 -4.03 -9.91 13.88
CA ARG A 24 -4.38 -10.20 12.47
C ARG A 24 -5.58 -9.41 11.95
N ASP A 25 -5.41 -8.10 11.78
CA ASP A 25 -6.49 -7.27 11.31
C ASP A 25 -6.84 -7.73 9.88
N PRO A 26 -8.07 -8.20 9.61
CA PRO A 26 -8.45 -8.62 8.26
C PRO A 26 -8.22 -7.49 7.26
N LEU A 27 -8.31 -6.24 7.72
CA LEU A 27 -7.98 -5.05 6.96
C LEU A 27 -6.51 -5.04 6.51
N GLN A 28 -5.56 -5.25 7.41
CA GLN A 28 -4.13 -5.24 7.06
C GLN A 28 -3.76 -6.38 6.11
N THR A 29 -4.39 -7.54 6.28
CA THR A 29 -4.20 -8.71 5.41
C THR A 29 -4.69 -8.44 3.98
N ILE A 30 -5.91 -7.90 3.85
CA ILE A 30 -6.50 -7.56 2.55
C ILE A 30 -5.69 -6.46 1.87
N LEU A 31 -5.29 -5.41 2.60
CA LEU A 31 -4.50 -4.32 2.07
C LEU A 31 -3.13 -4.79 1.57
N TYR A 32 -2.43 -5.63 2.35
CA TYR A 32 -1.15 -6.21 1.92
C TYR A 32 -1.32 -7.05 0.64
N PHE A 33 -2.35 -7.89 0.59
CA PHE A 33 -2.62 -8.71 -0.59
C PHE A 33 -2.88 -7.85 -1.83
N VAL A 34 -3.73 -6.82 -1.71
CA VAL A 34 -4.01 -5.87 -2.81
C VAL A 34 -2.74 -5.15 -3.26
N PHE A 35 -1.90 -4.68 -2.33
CA PHE A 35 -0.63 -4.02 -2.66
C PHE A 35 0.32 -4.92 -3.44
N VAL A 36 0.48 -6.17 -3.01
CA VAL A 36 1.36 -7.15 -3.67
C VAL A 36 0.84 -7.47 -5.08
N VAL A 37 -0.45 -7.72 -5.23
CA VAL A 37 -1.06 -8.01 -6.54
C VAL A 37 -0.95 -6.79 -7.45
N MET A 38 -1.29 -5.60 -6.97
CA MET A 38 -1.28 -4.38 -7.77
C MET A 38 0.14 -3.98 -8.21
N GLY A 39 1.11 -4.06 -7.30
CA GLY A 39 2.52 -3.83 -7.62
C GLY A 39 3.07 -4.85 -8.61
N GLY A 40 2.76 -6.13 -8.42
CA GLY A 40 3.18 -7.22 -9.31
C GLY A 40 2.59 -7.08 -10.73
N VAL A 41 1.29 -6.83 -10.83
CA VAL A 41 0.62 -6.64 -12.13
C VAL A 41 1.17 -5.42 -12.87
N SER A 42 1.40 -4.31 -12.17
CA SER A 42 1.97 -3.10 -12.79
C SER A 42 3.34 -3.38 -13.43
N LEU A 43 4.25 -4.05 -12.70
CA LEU A 43 5.57 -4.43 -13.23
C LEU A 43 5.47 -5.31 -14.48
N ILE A 44 4.58 -6.29 -14.49
CA ILE A 44 4.38 -7.20 -15.64
C ILE A 44 3.91 -6.40 -16.86
N VAL A 45 2.93 -5.50 -16.69
CA VAL A 45 2.41 -4.69 -17.80
C VAL A 45 3.48 -3.74 -18.35
N ILE A 46 4.31 -3.13 -17.49
CA ILE A 46 5.43 -2.29 -17.92
C ILE A 46 6.41 -3.08 -18.77
N MET A 47 6.79 -4.29 -18.35
CA MET A 47 7.73 -5.15 -19.07
C MET A 47 7.20 -5.54 -20.46
N ILE A 48 5.96 -6.03 -20.53
CA ILE A 48 5.34 -6.44 -21.80
C ILE A 48 5.19 -5.24 -22.74
N SER A 49 4.73 -4.11 -22.21
CA SER A 49 4.53 -2.89 -23.00
C SER A 49 5.85 -2.28 -23.46
N GLY A 50 6.92 -2.40 -22.66
CA GLY A 50 8.27 -1.95 -23.01
C GLY A 50 8.85 -2.75 -24.18
N ILE A 51 8.73 -4.08 -24.15
CA ILE A 51 9.17 -4.93 -25.26
C ILE A 51 8.36 -4.62 -26.53
N LYS A 52 7.04 -4.44 -26.39
CA LYS A 52 6.16 -4.08 -27.51
C LYS A 52 6.50 -2.68 -28.07
N PHE A 53 6.90 -1.75 -27.21
CA PHE A 53 7.34 -0.41 -27.64
C PHE A 53 8.64 -0.48 -28.46
N MET A 54 9.60 -1.30 -28.02
CA MET A 54 10.88 -1.49 -28.74
C MET A 54 10.71 -2.24 -30.07
N THR A 55 9.74 -3.14 -30.18
CA THR A 55 9.50 -3.96 -31.39
C THR A 55 8.51 -3.34 -32.38
N ALA A 56 7.73 -2.32 -32.00
CA ALA A 56 6.78 -1.63 -32.86
C ALA A 56 7.42 -0.74 -33.96
N GLN A 57 8.71 -0.93 -34.28
CA GLN A 57 9.48 -0.16 -35.24
C GLN A 57 8.77 -0.11 -36.61
N GLY A 58 8.12 1.02 -36.90
CA GLY A 58 7.50 1.31 -38.20
C GLY A 58 5.97 1.45 -38.19
N GLU A 59 5.25 1.00 -37.15
CA GLU A 59 3.79 1.13 -37.09
C GLU A 59 3.38 2.14 -36.00
N PRO A 60 2.98 3.37 -36.38
CA PRO A 60 2.73 4.46 -35.43
C PRO A 60 1.59 4.15 -34.45
N GLN A 61 0.61 3.34 -34.83
CA GLN A 61 -0.50 2.97 -33.95
C GLN A 61 -0.05 2.01 -32.83
N ALA A 62 0.81 1.05 -33.12
CA ALA A 62 1.41 0.12 -32.16
C ALA A 62 2.32 0.85 -31.18
N LEU A 63 3.08 1.82 -31.69
CA LEU A 63 3.94 2.67 -30.87
C LEU A 63 3.11 3.53 -29.89
N ALA A 64 2.02 4.13 -30.37
CA ALA A 64 1.10 4.91 -29.54
C ALA A 64 0.42 4.04 -28.47
N LYS A 65 -0.08 2.86 -28.84
CA LYS A 65 -0.70 1.91 -27.91
C LYS A 65 0.27 1.46 -26.82
N ALA A 66 1.51 1.14 -27.18
CA ALA A 66 2.52 0.72 -26.21
C ALA A 66 2.90 1.85 -25.24
N ARG A 67 3.03 3.10 -25.71
CA ARG A 67 3.25 4.27 -24.84
C ARG A 67 2.13 4.48 -23.84
N LEU A 68 0.88 4.43 -24.31
CA LEU A 68 -0.27 4.57 -23.42
C LEU A 68 -0.30 3.48 -22.36
N ALA A 69 -0.03 2.22 -22.74
CA ALA A 69 0.03 1.12 -21.79
C ALA A 69 1.11 1.33 -20.69
N ILE A 70 2.29 1.83 -21.05
CA ILE A 70 3.33 2.19 -20.08
C ILE A 70 2.87 3.32 -19.15
N ILE A 71 2.25 4.37 -19.70
CA ILE A 71 1.74 5.51 -18.92
C ILE A 71 0.67 5.04 -17.92
N TYR A 72 -0.29 4.23 -18.35
CA TYR A 72 -1.34 3.72 -17.46
C TYR A 72 -0.76 2.82 -16.36
N ALA A 73 0.21 1.96 -16.69
CA ALA A 73 0.87 1.12 -15.70
C ALA A 73 1.69 1.94 -14.68
N ALA A 74 2.37 2.99 -15.14
CA ALA A 74 3.11 3.92 -14.29
C ALA A 74 2.18 4.72 -13.35
N ILE A 75 1.02 5.18 -13.85
CA ILE A 75 0.01 5.83 -13.03
C ILE A 75 -0.51 4.87 -11.95
N GLY A 76 -0.80 3.61 -12.31
CA GLY A 76 -1.22 2.60 -11.35
C GLY A 76 -0.19 2.35 -10.24
N LEU A 77 1.10 2.32 -10.59
CA LEU A 77 2.18 2.21 -9.61
C LEU A 77 2.27 3.45 -8.72
N ALA A 78 2.15 4.65 -9.29
CA ALA A 78 2.17 5.90 -8.53
C ALA A 78 1.01 5.98 -7.52
N VAL A 79 -0.18 5.53 -7.92
CA VAL A 79 -1.36 5.45 -7.04
C VAL A 79 -1.15 4.41 -5.93
N ALA A 80 -0.54 3.26 -6.24
CA ALA A 80 -0.20 2.27 -5.20
C ALA A 80 0.75 2.88 -4.15
N ILE A 81 1.77 3.63 -4.58
CA ILE A 81 2.70 4.29 -3.66
C ILE A 81 1.97 5.34 -2.81
N SER A 82 1.11 6.17 -3.42
CA SER A 82 0.38 7.21 -2.68
C SER A 82 -0.66 6.66 -1.70
N ALA A 83 -1.19 5.46 -1.94
CA ALA A 83 -2.10 4.79 -1.02
C ALA A 83 -1.44 4.54 0.35
N SER A 84 -0.12 4.31 0.42
CA SER A 84 0.59 4.11 1.70
C SER A 84 0.44 5.31 2.66
N THR A 85 0.48 6.54 2.14
CA THR A 85 0.28 7.76 2.94
C THR A 85 -1.14 7.81 3.52
N ILE A 86 -2.14 7.43 2.72
CA ILE A 86 -3.54 7.39 3.16
C ILE A 86 -3.74 6.31 4.22
N LEU A 87 -3.14 5.13 4.05
CA LEU A 87 -3.23 4.04 5.03
C LEU A 87 -2.66 4.46 6.39
N ASN A 88 -1.49 5.10 6.40
CA ASN A 88 -0.89 5.61 7.63
C ASN A 88 -1.78 6.68 8.31
N PHE A 89 -2.46 7.51 7.54
CA PHE A 89 -3.42 8.48 8.09
C PHE A 89 -4.64 7.80 8.71
N VAL A 90 -5.22 6.79 8.05
CA VAL A 90 -6.38 6.06 8.60
C VAL A 90 -6.00 5.30 9.87
N VAL A 91 -4.90 4.55 9.84
CA VAL A 91 -4.42 3.77 11.00
C VAL A 91 -3.99 4.69 12.15
N GLY A 92 -3.33 5.81 11.86
CA GLY A 92 -2.92 6.78 12.87
C GLY A 92 -4.05 7.62 13.46
N ARG A 93 -5.27 7.57 12.90
CA ARG A 93 -6.46 8.28 13.40
C ARG A 93 -7.40 7.38 14.22
N ILE A 94 -7.26 6.06 14.09
CA ILE A 94 -8.04 5.07 14.85
C ILE A 94 -7.35 4.62 16.14
N GLY A 95 -6.24 5.26 16.52
CA GLY A 95 -5.54 5.11 17.79
C GLY A 95 -5.69 6.30 18.70
#